data_AF-A0A2S9FIZ2-F1
#
_entry.id   AF-A0A2S9FIZ2-F1
#
_cell.length_a   1.000
_cell.length_b   1.000
_cell.length_c   1.000
_cell.angle_alpha   90.00
_cell.angle_beta   90.00
_cell.angle_gamma   90.00
#
_symmetry.space_group_name_H-M   'P 1'
#
loop_
_entity.id
_entity.type
_entity.pdbx_description
1 polymer ?
#
loop_
_entity_poly.entity_id
_entity_poly.type
_entity_poly.pdbx_seq_one_letter_code
_entity_poly.pdbx_strand_id
1 'polypeptide(L)'
;WRQIDRRADALAAALQALPDGQPDVIGLMARNHRGFVDALIAANRIGADVLLLNTSFAGPALAEVLEREGAGKTLAVIYDEEFTETVDRALTDRPATTRIVAWTDDPEQRELTVEGLIAEHGGQVPQRATEKSRTILLTSGTTGTPKGATHSGGDPSVLKSILDRTPWRAEQPVVIVAPMFHAWGFSQLAFAASLACTII
;
A
#
# COMPACT_ATOMS: atom_id res chain seq x y z
N TRP A 1 -4.20 -9.44 14.48
CA TRP A 1 -2.76 -9.62 14.21
C TRP A 1 -2.40 -10.92 13.51
N ARG A 2 -2.52 -12.12 14.10
CA ARG A 2 -2.16 -13.39 13.41
C ARG A 2 -2.85 -13.61 12.06
N GLN A 3 -4.12 -13.22 11.94
CA GLN A 3 -4.84 -13.32 10.67
C GLN A 3 -4.24 -12.41 9.59
N ILE A 4 -3.95 -11.14 9.92
CA ILE A 4 -3.27 -10.20 9.02
C ILE A 4 -1.90 -10.76 8.59
N ASP A 5 -1.15 -11.32 9.54
CA ASP A 5 0.16 -11.90 9.25
C ASP A 5 0.09 -13.03 8.20
N ARG A 6 -0.89 -13.95 8.34
CA ARG A 6 -1.11 -15.03 7.36
C ARG A 6 -1.65 -14.52 6.02
N ARG A 7 -2.58 -13.56 6.05
CA ARG A 7 -3.15 -12.96 4.84
C ARG A 7 -2.08 -12.26 4.01
N ALA A 8 -1.21 -11.51 4.66
CA ALA A 8 -0.09 -10.87 3.98
C ALA A 8 0.94 -11.89 3.45
N ASP A 9 1.03 -13.11 4.01
CA ASP A 9 1.98 -14.13 3.52
C ASP A 9 1.42 -14.73 2.23
N ALA A 10 0.12 -15.06 2.24
CA ALA A 10 -0.60 -15.48 1.05
C ALA A 10 -0.53 -14.41 -0.06
N LEU A 11 -0.82 -13.14 0.25
CA LEU A 11 -0.75 -12.07 -0.74
C LEU A 11 0.67 -11.85 -1.27
N ALA A 12 1.69 -11.91 -0.40
CA ALA A 12 3.08 -11.80 -0.83
C ALA A 12 3.49 -12.95 -1.77
N ALA A 13 3.07 -14.18 -1.48
CA ALA A 13 3.30 -15.33 -2.34
C ALA A 13 2.58 -15.16 -3.70
N ALA A 14 1.34 -14.66 -3.68
CA ALA A 14 0.59 -14.34 -4.89
C ALA A 14 1.29 -13.28 -5.75
N LEU A 15 1.81 -12.22 -5.13
CA LEU A 15 2.56 -11.17 -5.84
C LEU A 15 3.85 -11.70 -6.48
N GLN A 16 4.51 -12.70 -5.88
CA GLN A 16 5.67 -13.37 -6.48
C GLN A 16 5.30 -14.29 -7.65
N ALA A 17 4.06 -14.80 -7.66
CA ALA A 17 3.55 -15.71 -8.67
C ALA A 17 2.81 -15.00 -9.82
N LEU A 18 2.80 -13.65 -9.86
CA LEU A 18 2.20 -12.91 -10.96
C LEU A 18 2.83 -13.30 -12.31
N PRO A 19 2.07 -13.29 -13.42
CA PRO A 19 2.57 -13.68 -14.74
C PRO A 19 3.77 -12.85 -15.21
N ASP A 20 3.81 -11.57 -14.85
CA ASP A 20 4.88 -10.63 -15.17
C ASP A 20 6.06 -10.71 -14.18
N GLY A 21 6.01 -11.65 -13.23
CA GLY A 21 6.94 -11.82 -12.14
C GLY A 21 6.66 -10.91 -10.94
N GLN A 22 7.51 -11.04 -9.92
CA GLN A 22 7.43 -10.21 -8.73
C GLN A 22 7.55 -8.71 -9.09
N PRO A 23 6.64 -7.84 -8.61
CA PRO A 23 6.76 -6.41 -8.84
C PRO A 23 7.92 -5.82 -8.03
N ASP A 24 8.70 -4.95 -8.66
CA ASP A 24 9.71 -4.12 -7.99
C ASP A 24 9.05 -2.94 -7.27
N VAL A 25 7.93 -2.45 -7.83
CA VAL A 25 7.14 -1.32 -7.31
C VAL A 25 5.67 -1.68 -7.26
N ILE A 26 5.02 -1.31 -6.17
CA ILE A 26 3.57 -1.41 -6.00
C ILE A 26 3.00 -0.02 -5.78
N GLY A 27 2.21 0.45 -6.73
CA GLY A 27 1.35 1.63 -6.55
C GLY A 27 0.12 1.25 -5.75
N LEU A 28 -0.10 1.88 -4.59
CA LEU A 28 -1.23 1.60 -3.71
C LEU A 28 -2.16 2.82 -3.63
N MET A 29 -3.31 2.75 -4.32
CA MET A 29 -4.35 3.80 -4.37
C MET A 29 -5.63 3.29 -3.72
N ALA A 30 -5.67 3.30 -2.39
CA ALA A 30 -6.75 2.72 -1.62
C ALA A 30 -7.10 3.58 -0.40
N ARG A 31 -8.36 3.47 0.05
CA ARG A 31 -8.88 4.12 1.25
C ARG A 31 -8.36 3.43 2.50
N ASN A 32 -8.87 3.86 3.66
CA ASN A 32 -8.54 3.22 4.91
C ASN A 32 -9.36 1.93 5.10
N HIS A 33 -8.78 0.78 4.80
CA HIS A 33 -9.37 -0.54 5.04
C HIS A 33 -8.28 -1.62 5.09
N ARG A 34 -8.67 -2.88 5.34
CA ARG A 34 -7.74 -4.00 5.48
C ARG A 34 -6.91 -4.29 4.23
N GLY A 35 -7.46 -4.06 3.03
CA GLY A 35 -6.79 -4.30 1.75
C GLY A 35 -5.52 -3.44 1.60
N PHE A 36 -5.59 -2.18 2.06
CA PHE A 36 -4.41 -1.31 2.17
C PHE A 36 -3.33 -1.92 3.06
N VAL A 37 -3.70 -2.43 4.24
CA VAL A 37 -2.76 -3.00 5.21
C VAL A 37 -2.15 -4.31 4.72
N ASP A 38 -2.97 -5.20 4.15
CA ASP A 38 -2.51 -6.46 3.58
C ASP A 38 -1.50 -6.21 2.44
N ALA A 39 -1.83 -5.30 1.51
CA ALA A 39 -0.96 -4.91 0.40
C ALA A 39 0.36 -4.30 0.88
N LEU A 40 0.31 -3.37 1.85
CA LEU A 40 1.50 -2.74 2.41
C LEU A 40 2.45 -3.77 3.03
N ILE A 41 1.94 -4.70 3.85
CA ILE A 41 2.77 -5.72 4.50
C ILE A 41 3.32 -6.71 3.47
N ALA A 42 2.48 -7.16 2.54
CA ALA A 42 2.88 -8.11 1.51
C ALA A 42 4.02 -7.55 0.63
N ALA A 43 3.89 -6.30 0.18
CA ALA A 43 4.91 -5.61 -0.59
C ALA A 43 6.25 -5.52 0.17
N ASN A 44 6.20 -5.15 1.46
CA ASN A 44 7.40 -5.07 2.29
C ASN A 44 8.07 -6.45 2.48
N ARG A 45 7.30 -7.54 2.53
CA ARG A 45 7.87 -8.89 2.68
C ARG A 45 8.68 -9.33 1.47
N ILE A 46 8.27 -8.93 0.28
CA ILE A 46 8.92 -9.29 -0.99
C ILE A 46 9.96 -8.25 -1.42
N GLY A 47 10.14 -7.17 -0.65
CA GLY A 47 11.10 -6.11 -0.95
C GLY A 47 10.65 -5.15 -2.06
N ALA A 48 9.36 -5.15 -2.42
CA ALA A 48 8.81 -4.22 -3.40
C ALA A 48 8.67 -2.82 -2.78
N ASP A 49 9.13 -1.80 -3.50
CA ASP A 49 8.90 -0.40 -3.12
C ASP A 49 7.39 -0.11 -3.15
N VAL A 50 6.87 0.50 -2.09
CA VAL A 50 5.45 0.86 -2.00
C VAL A 50 5.28 2.34 -2.25
N LEU A 51 4.58 2.68 -3.32
CA LEU A 51 4.19 4.05 -3.65
C LEU A 51 2.78 4.30 -3.13
N LEU A 52 2.65 5.08 -2.06
CA LEU A 52 1.36 5.45 -1.49
C LEU A 52 0.75 6.58 -2.32
N LEU A 53 -0.27 6.24 -3.10
CA LEU A 53 -0.90 7.11 -4.10
C LEU A 53 -2.06 7.88 -3.48
N ASN A 54 -2.17 9.15 -3.87
CA ASN A 54 -3.27 9.99 -3.44
C ASN A 54 -4.57 9.60 -4.16
N THR A 55 -5.61 9.28 -3.40
CA THR A 55 -6.93 8.91 -3.93
C THR A 55 -7.65 10.06 -4.66
N SER A 56 -7.14 11.30 -4.56
CA SER A 56 -7.64 12.48 -5.28
C SER A 56 -6.84 12.80 -6.56
N PHE A 57 -5.88 11.95 -6.96
CA PHE A 57 -5.21 12.15 -8.24
C PHE A 57 -6.15 11.99 -9.42
N ALA A 58 -5.99 12.85 -10.41
CA ALA A 58 -6.55 12.64 -11.74
C ALA A 58 -5.62 11.71 -12.55
N GLY A 59 -6.18 11.01 -13.55
CA GLY A 59 -5.45 10.04 -14.38
C GLY A 59 -4.09 10.53 -14.91
N PRO A 60 -3.97 11.73 -15.51
CA PRO A 60 -2.68 12.23 -15.99
C PRO A 60 -1.63 12.44 -14.89
N ALA A 61 -2.03 12.95 -13.73
CA ALA A 61 -1.11 13.13 -12.60
C ALA A 61 -0.68 11.78 -12.00
N LEU A 62 -1.60 10.82 -11.96
CA LEU A 62 -1.28 9.45 -11.56
C LEU A 62 -0.29 8.80 -12.54
N ALA A 63 -0.51 8.94 -13.85
CA ALA A 63 0.38 8.41 -14.89
C ALA A 63 1.81 8.95 -14.75
N GLU A 64 1.96 10.25 -14.56
CA GLU A 64 3.27 10.89 -14.41
C GLU A 64 4.05 10.36 -13.21
N VAL A 65 3.37 10.14 -12.09
CA VAL A 65 4.00 9.58 -10.88
C VAL A 65 4.38 8.12 -11.10
N LEU A 66 3.48 7.31 -11.67
CA LEU A 66 3.75 5.88 -11.94
C LEU A 66 4.91 5.70 -12.93
N GLU A 67 4.97 6.55 -13.97
CA GLU A 67 6.06 6.53 -14.94
C GLU A 67 7.39 6.87 -14.26
N ARG A 68 7.43 7.95 -13.47
CA ARG A 68 8.65 8.39 -12.81
C ARG A 68 9.19 7.36 -11.81
N GLU A 69 8.32 6.83 -10.95
CA GLU A 69 8.73 5.94 -9.86
C GLU A 69 8.88 4.48 -10.32
N GLY A 70 8.21 4.10 -11.41
CA GLY A 70 8.25 2.76 -12.03
C GLY A 70 9.18 2.66 -13.25
N ALA A 71 9.93 3.71 -13.59
CA ALA A 71 10.84 3.70 -14.74
C ALA A 71 11.87 2.56 -14.63
N GLY A 72 11.87 1.67 -15.63
CA GLY A 72 12.78 0.52 -15.69
C GLY A 72 12.53 -0.59 -14.66
N LYS A 73 11.34 -0.59 -14.03
CA LYS A 73 10.96 -1.51 -12.96
C LYS A 73 9.64 -2.23 -13.28
N THR A 74 9.48 -3.46 -12.79
CA THR A 74 8.19 -4.16 -12.84
C THR A 74 7.21 -3.48 -11.89
N LEU A 75 6.03 -3.09 -12.39
CA LEU A 75 5.03 -2.32 -11.65
C LEU A 75 3.72 -3.10 -11.57
N ALA A 76 3.14 -3.15 -10.37
CA ALA A 76 1.74 -3.50 -10.16
C ALA A 76 1.01 -2.34 -9.49
N VAL A 77 -0.30 -2.20 -9.75
CA VAL A 77 -1.16 -1.20 -9.10
C VAL A 77 -2.27 -1.91 -8.33
N ILE A 78 -2.30 -1.69 -7.02
CA ILE A 78 -3.33 -2.16 -6.10
C ILE A 78 -4.23 -0.96 -5.76
N TYR A 79 -5.53 -1.06 -6.02
CA TYR A 79 -6.43 0.10 -5.91
C TYR A 79 -7.87 -0.30 -5.56
N ASP A 80 -8.63 0.58 -4.92
CA ASP A 80 -10.06 0.34 -4.70
C ASP A 80 -10.86 0.46 -5.99
N GLU A 81 -11.90 -0.37 -6.14
CA GLU A 81 -12.74 -0.43 -7.34
C GLU A 81 -13.25 0.95 -7.81
N GLU A 82 -13.55 1.87 -6.90
CA GLU A 82 -14.00 3.24 -7.22
C GLU A 82 -12.98 4.03 -8.08
N PHE A 83 -11.71 3.64 -8.08
CA PHE A 83 -10.65 4.30 -8.84
C PHE A 83 -10.34 3.65 -10.19
N THR A 84 -11.11 2.63 -10.61
CA THR A 84 -10.88 1.88 -11.86
C THR A 84 -10.68 2.80 -13.07
N GLU A 85 -11.60 3.75 -13.30
CA GLU A 85 -11.50 4.66 -14.45
C GLU A 85 -10.21 5.51 -14.42
N THR A 86 -9.82 5.96 -13.22
CA THR A 86 -8.62 6.79 -13.04
C THR A 86 -7.35 5.98 -13.30
N VAL A 87 -7.30 4.74 -12.79
CA VAL A 87 -6.17 3.81 -12.97
C VAL A 87 -6.07 3.37 -14.44
N ASP A 88 -7.19 3.04 -15.08
CA ASP A 88 -7.22 2.64 -16.49
C ASP A 88 -6.70 3.75 -17.39
N ARG A 89 -7.18 4.99 -17.16
CA ARG A 89 -6.69 6.16 -17.87
C ARG A 89 -5.19 6.36 -17.64
N ALA A 90 -4.72 6.25 -16.39
CA ALA A 90 -3.32 6.46 -16.07
C ALA A 90 -2.38 5.40 -16.68
N LEU A 91 -2.88 4.18 -16.90
CA LEU A 91 -2.12 3.05 -17.42
C LEU A 91 -2.37 2.77 -18.91
N THR A 92 -2.98 3.71 -19.64
CA THR A 92 -3.26 3.60 -21.09
C THR A 92 -1.99 3.25 -21.88
N ASP A 93 -0.88 3.92 -21.56
CA ASP A 93 0.42 3.72 -22.23
C ASP A 93 1.26 2.58 -21.61
N ARG A 94 0.72 1.87 -20.61
CA ARG A 94 1.38 0.76 -19.90
C ARG A 94 0.42 -0.42 -19.69
N PRO A 95 -0.17 -1.00 -20.76
CA PRO A 95 -1.24 -2.00 -20.64
C PRO A 95 -0.81 -3.26 -19.87
N ALA A 96 0.47 -3.64 -19.94
CA ALA A 96 1.05 -4.78 -19.24
C ALA A 96 1.18 -4.60 -17.72
N THR A 97 0.90 -3.41 -17.17
CA THR A 97 0.94 -3.20 -15.71
C THR A 97 -0.18 -4.00 -15.05
N THR A 98 0.16 -4.92 -14.15
CA THR A 98 -0.84 -5.71 -13.42
C THR A 98 -1.71 -4.79 -12.56
N ARG A 99 -3.03 -4.96 -12.66
CA ARG A 99 -4.06 -4.21 -11.92
C ARG A 99 -4.74 -5.16 -10.94
N ILE A 100 -4.78 -4.80 -9.67
CA ILE A 100 -5.35 -5.64 -8.61
C ILE A 100 -6.32 -4.80 -7.78
N VAL A 101 -7.58 -5.24 -7.70
CA VAL A 101 -8.59 -4.53 -6.92
C VAL A 101 -8.43 -4.84 -5.43
N ALA A 102 -8.17 -3.82 -4.62
CA ALA A 102 -7.95 -3.90 -3.17
C ALA A 102 -9.25 -4.10 -2.39
N TRP A 103 -10.34 -3.49 -2.86
CA TRP A 103 -11.68 -3.61 -2.30
C TRP A 103 -12.73 -3.51 -3.41
N THR A 104 -13.74 -4.36 -3.32
CA THR A 104 -14.95 -4.38 -4.16
C THR A 104 -16.06 -5.09 -3.38
N ASP A 105 -17.30 -4.67 -3.60
CA ASP A 105 -18.47 -5.36 -3.05
C ASP A 105 -18.84 -6.63 -3.87
N ASP A 106 -18.35 -6.73 -5.11
CA ASP A 106 -18.64 -7.81 -6.06
C ASP A 106 -17.35 -8.48 -6.58
N PRO A 107 -16.60 -9.21 -5.73
CA PRO A 107 -15.29 -9.76 -6.08
C PRO A 107 -15.30 -10.76 -7.25
N GLU A 108 -16.42 -11.44 -7.50
CA GLU A 108 -16.57 -12.39 -8.62
C GLU A 108 -16.57 -11.71 -10.00
N GLN A 109 -16.80 -10.39 -10.06
CA GLN A 109 -16.80 -9.61 -11.30
C GLN A 109 -15.43 -9.03 -11.65
N ARG A 110 -14.41 -9.30 -10.82
CA ARG A 110 -13.06 -8.74 -10.96
C ARG A 110 -12.05 -9.86 -11.15
N GLU A 111 -11.22 -9.73 -12.18
CA GLU A 111 -10.24 -10.75 -12.55
C GLU A 111 -9.19 -10.97 -11.47
N LEU A 112 -8.63 -9.89 -10.91
CA LEU A 112 -7.66 -9.93 -9.84
C LEU A 112 -8.10 -9.04 -8.68
N THR A 113 -8.30 -9.65 -7.52
CA THR A 113 -8.61 -8.95 -6.27
C THR A 113 -7.66 -9.38 -5.17
N VAL A 114 -7.41 -8.51 -4.19
CA VAL A 114 -6.62 -8.84 -3.01
C VAL A 114 -7.22 -10.04 -2.26
N GLU A 115 -8.54 -10.09 -2.09
CA GLU A 115 -9.20 -11.23 -1.43
C GLU A 115 -9.06 -12.53 -2.23
N GLY A 116 -9.23 -12.47 -3.55
CA GLY A 116 -9.06 -13.64 -4.43
C GLY A 116 -7.65 -14.20 -4.36
N LEU A 117 -6.64 -13.33 -4.48
CA LEU A 117 -5.22 -13.71 -4.39
C LEU A 117 -4.88 -14.33 -3.03
N ILE A 118 -5.38 -13.74 -1.93
CA ILE A 118 -5.19 -14.28 -0.58
C ILE A 118 -5.85 -15.65 -0.43
N ALA A 119 -7.04 -15.84 -0.98
CA ALA A 119 -7.76 -17.11 -0.89
C ALA A 119 -7.05 -18.21 -1.67
N GLU A 120 -6.61 -17.92 -2.91
CA GLU A 120 -5.90 -18.85 -3.78
C GLU A 120 -4.53 -19.27 -3.19
N HIS A 121 -3.83 -18.34 -2.56
CA HIS A 121 -2.49 -18.56 -1.99
C HIS A 121 -2.54 -18.85 -0.48
N GLY A 122 -3.70 -19.23 0.05
CA GLY A 122 -3.92 -19.49 1.47
C GLY A 122 -2.95 -20.53 2.04
N GLY A 123 -2.23 -20.17 3.11
CA GLY A 123 -1.27 -21.05 3.77
C GLY A 123 0.11 -21.14 3.12
N GLN A 124 0.31 -20.48 1.98
CA GLN A 124 1.63 -20.33 1.37
C GLN A 124 2.46 -19.29 2.14
N VAL A 125 3.79 -19.44 2.05
CA VAL A 125 4.75 -18.53 2.68
C VAL A 125 5.64 -17.96 1.57
N PRO A 126 5.79 -16.63 1.49
CA PRO A 126 6.60 -16.00 0.44
C PRO A 126 8.08 -16.22 0.67
N GLN A 127 8.87 -16.11 -0.38
CA GLN A 127 10.30 -15.90 -0.23
C GLN A 127 10.53 -14.47 0.25
N ARG A 128 10.95 -14.31 1.52
CA ARG A 128 11.17 -12.98 2.09
C ARG A 128 12.42 -12.32 1.51
N ALA A 129 12.32 -11.04 1.16
CA ALA A 129 13.45 -10.24 0.75
C ALA A 129 14.42 -9.99 1.92
N THR A 130 15.71 -9.92 1.59
CA THR A 130 16.78 -9.55 2.53
C THR A 130 16.97 -8.03 2.58
N GLU A 131 16.68 -7.36 1.47
CA GLU A 131 16.78 -5.90 1.34
C GLU A 131 15.52 -5.21 1.84
N LYS A 132 15.68 -3.98 2.34
CA LYS A 132 14.56 -3.16 2.79
C LYS A 132 13.90 -2.48 1.60
N SER A 133 12.59 -2.69 1.45
CA SER A 133 11.74 -1.88 0.57
C SER A 133 11.62 -0.44 1.08
N ARG A 134 11.39 0.49 0.16
CA ARG A 134 11.06 1.88 0.48
C ARG A 134 9.54 2.04 0.53
N THR A 135 9.03 2.73 1.54
CA THR A 135 7.68 3.32 1.50
C THR A 135 7.82 4.77 1.06
N ILE A 136 7.24 5.09 -0.10
CA ILE A 136 7.30 6.39 -0.74
C ILE A 136 5.98 7.11 -0.49
N LEU A 137 6.05 8.21 0.25
CA LEU A 137 4.92 9.07 0.53
C LEU A 137 4.99 10.30 -0.35
N LEU A 138 3.94 10.57 -1.11
CA LEU A 138 3.86 11.75 -1.96
C LEU A 138 3.39 12.94 -1.12
N THR A 139 4.28 13.89 -0.89
CA THR A 139 3.88 15.18 -0.32
C THR A 139 3.37 16.07 -1.45
N SER A 140 2.24 16.74 -1.20
CA SER A 140 1.73 17.83 -2.02
C SER A 140 2.70 19.02 -1.96
N GLY A 141 3.83 18.92 -2.65
CA GLY A 141 4.74 20.03 -2.86
C GLY A 141 4.01 21.14 -3.59
N THR A 142 4.06 22.37 -3.05
CA THR A 142 3.53 23.58 -3.69
C THR A 142 4.22 23.79 -5.04
N THR A 143 3.41 23.83 -6.11
CA THR A 143 3.78 23.98 -7.54
C THR A 143 4.69 22.89 -8.13
N GLY A 144 4.12 22.04 -8.97
CA GLY A 144 4.81 20.99 -9.74
C GLY A 144 4.44 19.56 -9.33
N THR A 145 4.92 18.58 -10.10
CA THR A 145 4.70 17.14 -9.90
C THR A 145 5.12 16.70 -8.50
N PRO A 146 4.28 15.96 -7.73
CA PRO A 146 4.59 15.55 -6.36
C PRO A 146 5.90 14.78 -6.27
N LYS A 147 6.83 15.18 -5.39
CA LYS A 147 8.10 14.46 -5.16
C LYS A 147 7.90 13.40 -4.08
N GLY A 148 8.45 12.20 -4.29
CA GLY A 148 8.44 11.13 -3.28
C GLY A 148 9.35 11.46 -2.11
N ALA A 149 8.82 11.39 -0.89
CA ALA A 149 9.62 11.35 0.33
C ALA A 149 9.82 9.89 0.74
N THR A 150 11.07 9.47 0.89
CA THR A 150 11.39 8.14 1.44
C THR A 150 11.32 8.22 2.95
N HIS A 151 10.43 7.45 3.58
CA HIS A 151 10.36 7.37 5.04
C HIS A 151 11.35 6.31 5.57
N SER A 152 12.49 6.76 6.11
CA SER A 152 13.46 5.92 6.80
C SER A 152 13.29 6.01 8.32
N GLY A 153 12.26 5.35 8.87
CA GLY A 153 12.16 5.06 10.31
C GLY A 153 11.97 6.21 11.31
N GLY A 154 12.14 7.48 10.92
CA GLY A 154 11.88 8.67 11.74
C GLY A 154 12.80 8.85 12.96
N ASP A 155 12.86 10.08 13.49
CA ASP A 155 13.56 10.38 14.75
C ASP A 155 12.69 9.98 15.95
N PRO A 156 13.18 9.14 16.89
CA PRO A 156 12.48 8.79 18.12
C PRO A 156 11.96 9.98 18.95
N SER A 157 12.60 11.16 18.82
CA SER A 157 12.18 12.39 19.51
C SER A 157 10.81 12.92 19.02
N VAL A 158 10.51 12.73 17.73
CA VAL A 158 9.23 13.09 17.11
C VAL A 158 8.12 12.18 17.63
N LEU A 159 8.41 10.88 17.73
CA LEU A 159 7.50 9.89 18.30
C LEU A 159 7.15 10.23 19.75
N LYS A 160 8.15 10.51 20.59
CA LYS A 160 7.93 10.95 21.98
C LYS A 160 7.02 12.17 22.05
N SER A 161 7.27 13.18 21.22
CA SER A 161 6.51 14.44 21.23
C SER A 161 5.04 14.27 20.87
N ILE A 162 4.73 13.33 19.97
CA ILE A 162 3.34 12.98 19.61
C ILE A 162 2.66 12.28 20.80
N LEU A 163 3.33 11.28 21.40
CA LEU A 163 2.78 10.50 22.51
C LEU A 163 2.57 11.34 23.78
N ASP A 164 3.43 12.33 24.03
CA ASP A 164 3.29 13.25 25.17
C ASP A 164 2.03 14.11 25.05
N ARG A 165 1.61 14.47 23.82
CA ARG A 165 0.45 15.33 23.57
C ARG A 165 -0.85 14.55 23.42
N THR A 166 -0.76 13.37 22.80
CA THR A 166 -1.88 12.48 22.55
C THR A 166 -1.49 11.11 23.07
N PRO A 167 -1.80 10.77 24.33
CA PRO A 167 -1.37 9.52 24.92
C PRO A 167 -2.11 8.35 24.26
N TRP A 168 -1.35 7.49 23.59
CA TRP A 168 -1.85 6.21 23.09
C TRP A 168 -1.67 5.16 24.17
N ARG A 169 -2.65 4.25 24.27
CA ARG A 169 -2.59 3.11 25.18
C ARG A 169 -2.53 1.85 24.35
N ALA A 170 -1.63 0.95 24.70
CA ALA A 170 -1.51 -0.35 24.04
C ALA A 170 -2.83 -1.12 24.11
N GLU A 171 -3.10 -1.88 23.05
CA GLU A 171 -4.26 -2.78 22.92
C GLU A 171 -5.63 -2.09 22.98
N GLN A 172 -5.69 -0.76 22.97
CA GLN A 172 -6.96 -0.03 22.90
C GLN A 172 -7.47 0.10 21.46
N PRO A 173 -8.78 0.23 21.25
CA PRO A 173 -9.32 0.56 19.94
C PRO A 173 -8.93 1.98 19.50
N VAL A 174 -8.53 2.12 18.24
CA VAL A 174 -8.20 3.39 17.60
C VAL A 174 -8.87 3.51 16.24
N VAL A 175 -9.31 4.71 15.89
CA VAL A 175 -9.84 5.03 14.55
C VAL A 175 -8.80 5.87 13.83
N ILE A 176 -8.41 5.47 12.63
CA ILE A 176 -7.51 6.24 11.77
C ILE A 176 -8.36 6.98 10.75
N VAL A 177 -8.69 8.23 11.05
CA VAL A 177 -9.52 9.07 10.17
C VAL A 177 -8.70 9.66 9.01
N ALA A 178 -7.44 10.00 9.26
CA ALA A 178 -6.58 10.56 8.23
C ALA A 178 -6.23 9.49 7.19
N PRO A 179 -6.19 9.82 5.88
CA PRO A 179 -5.86 8.83 4.87
C PRO A 179 -4.48 8.20 5.10
N MET A 180 -4.42 6.87 5.07
CA MET A 180 -3.18 6.12 5.36
C MET A 180 -2.10 6.29 4.29
N PHE A 181 -2.44 6.81 3.11
CA PHE A 181 -1.46 7.17 2.08
C PHE A 181 -0.73 8.50 2.39
N HIS A 182 -1.21 9.28 3.37
CA HIS A 182 -0.56 10.50 3.84
C HIS A 182 0.30 10.25 5.08
N ALA A 183 1.34 11.06 5.29
CA ALA A 183 2.32 10.88 6.37
C ALA A 183 1.70 10.79 7.76
N TRP A 184 0.66 11.59 8.03
CA TRP A 184 -0.04 11.55 9.31
C TRP A 184 -0.82 10.24 9.52
N GLY A 185 -1.69 9.86 8.57
CA GLY A 185 -2.46 8.61 8.67
C GLY A 185 -1.55 7.38 8.68
N PHE A 186 -0.49 7.38 7.87
CA PHE A 186 0.53 6.32 7.87
C PHE A 186 1.23 6.18 9.22
N SER A 187 1.61 7.29 9.83
CA SER A 187 2.25 7.28 11.16
C SER A 187 1.31 6.74 12.23
N GLN A 188 0.02 7.13 12.19
CA GLN A 188 -1.00 6.59 13.09
C GLN A 188 -1.17 5.06 12.91
N LEU A 189 -1.16 4.56 11.67
CA LEU A 189 -1.18 3.11 11.39
C LEU A 189 0.03 2.40 12.02
N ALA A 190 1.24 2.94 11.81
CA ALA A 190 2.46 2.36 12.35
C ALA A 190 2.46 2.34 13.89
N PHE A 191 1.96 3.39 14.55
CA PHE A 191 1.82 3.43 16.01
C PHE A 191 0.77 2.43 16.51
N ALA A 192 -0.37 2.34 15.84
CA ALA A 192 -1.43 1.39 16.21
C ALA A 192 -0.92 -0.04 16.16
N ALA A 193 -0.21 -0.38 15.09
CA ALA A 193 0.40 -1.69 14.93
C ALA A 193 1.46 -1.98 16.00
N SER A 194 2.35 -1.02 16.27
CA SER A 194 3.42 -1.17 17.26
C SER A 194 2.91 -1.34 18.69
N LEU A 195 1.74 -0.77 18.99
CA LEU A 195 1.08 -0.84 20.29
C LEU A 195 0.00 -1.93 20.37
N ALA A 196 -0.09 -2.80 19.34
CA ALA A 196 -1.08 -3.86 19.23
C ALA A 196 -2.55 -3.39 19.36
N CYS A 197 -2.83 -2.12 19.05
CA CYS A 197 -4.16 -1.53 19.10
C CYS A 197 -5.12 -2.18 18.10
N THR A 198 -6.40 -2.32 18.46
CA THR A 198 -7.42 -2.68 17.47
C THR A 198 -7.68 -1.47 16.58
N ILE A 199 -7.47 -1.60 15.28
CA ILE A 199 -7.76 -0.54 14.31
C ILE A 199 -9.20 -0.75 13.82
N ILE A 200 -10.02 0.30 13.97
CA ILE A 200 -11.41 0.36 13.52
C ILE A 200 -11.47 1.24 12.27
#